data_AF-M0ZV70-F1
#
_entry.id   AF-M0ZV70-F1
#
_cell.length_a   1.000
_cell.length_b   1.000
_cell.length_c   1.000
_cell.angle_alpha   90.00
_cell.angle_beta   90.00
_cell.angle_gamma   90.00
#
_symmetry.space_group_name_H-M   'P 1'
#
loop_
_entity.id
_entity.type
_entity.pdbx_description
1 polymer ?
#
loop_
_entity_poly.entity_id
_entity_poly.type
_entity_poly.pdbx_seq_one_letter_code
_entity_poly.pdbx_strand_id
1 'polypeptide(L)'
;MPPRIGSLTCLKTLGCFAVGRKKSSQLGELRNLNLYGSIKITHLERVKNDMDAKEANLSAKENLHSLSMKWDDDDRYESEEVEVLEALKPHSNLTYLKIKGFRGIRFPDWMNHSVLKNVVSIVIFRCKNCSCLPPFGELPCLKSLELGRGSAEVEYVDSGFPTRRRFPSLRKLIIGYFDNLKGLLKKEGEEQFPVLEEMEIWFCPMLVIPTLSSVKKLEVRGDKSDAIGFSSISNLRALTSLYIRCSFVAASLPEEMFKSLANLKYLGISFFRNLKELPTSLASLNALKRLDITGCHVLESLPEEGVKGLTSLTELFLDDCKMLKCLPEGLQHLTALTNLSVRDCPTLAKRCEKGIGQDWYKIAHIPDVFIRN
;
A
#
# COMPACT_ATOMS: atom_id res chain seq x y z
N MET A 1 -10.97 30.50 -5.41
CA MET A 1 -10.42 31.34 -4.32
C MET A 1 -10.97 32.75 -4.45
N PRO A 2 -11.30 33.43 -3.35
CA PRO A 2 -11.55 34.87 -3.37
C PRO A 2 -10.34 35.60 -3.97
N PRO A 3 -10.56 36.60 -4.84
CA PRO A 3 -9.45 37.38 -5.38
C PRO A 3 -8.76 38.17 -4.26
N ARG A 4 -7.44 38.39 -4.39
CA ARG A 4 -6.64 39.21 -3.46
C ARG A 4 -6.48 38.62 -2.04
N ILE A 5 -6.50 37.30 -1.89
CA ILE A 5 -6.30 36.64 -0.59
C ILE A 5 -4.96 37.04 0.06
N GLY A 6 -3.95 37.41 -0.73
CA GLY A 6 -2.64 37.88 -0.25
C GLY A 6 -2.68 39.20 0.51
N SER A 7 -3.79 39.95 0.43
CA SER A 7 -4.01 41.16 1.25
C SER A 7 -4.37 40.85 2.70
N LEU A 8 -4.78 39.61 3.02
CA LEU A 8 -5.15 39.19 4.36
C LEU A 8 -3.91 38.83 5.19
N THR A 9 -3.03 39.79 5.46
CA THR A 9 -1.74 39.57 6.14
C THR A 9 -1.87 39.04 7.58
N CYS A 10 -3.05 39.22 8.20
CA CYS A 10 -3.36 38.64 9.51
C CYS A 10 -3.80 37.16 9.43
N LEU A 11 -4.02 36.61 8.23
CA LEU A 11 -4.43 35.23 8.03
C LEU A 11 -3.30 34.27 8.44
N LYS A 12 -3.57 33.46 9.46
CA LYS A 12 -2.61 32.49 10.00
C LYS A 12 -2.72 31.11 9.38
N THR A 13 -3.89 30.70 8.91
CA THR A 13 -4.10 29.35 8.34
C THR A 13 -4.85 29.46 7.02
N LEU A 14 -4.47 28.59 6.08
CA LEU A 14 -5.17 28.48 4.80
C LEU A 14 -5.13 27.02 4.35
N GLY A 15 -6.20 26.27 4.65
CA GLY A 15 -6.21 24.83 4.40
C GLY A 15 -6.18 24.44 2.92
N CYS A 16 -6.66 25.31 2.02
CA CYS A 16 -6.65 25.07 0.58
C CYS A 16 -6.47 26.38 -0.19
N PHE A 17 -5.57 26.37 -1.17
CA PHE A 17 -5.38 27.40 -2.17
C PHE A 17 -5.60 26.80 -3.56
N ALA A 18 -6.69 27.20 -4.21
CA ALA A 18 -6.96 26.81 -5.59
C ALA A 18 -6.46 27.88 -6.56
N VAL A 19 -5.45 27.54 -7.36
CA VAL A 19 -4.89 28.42 -8.39
C VAL A 19 -5.97 28.74 -9.42
N GLY A 20 -6.22 30.03 -9.63
CA GLY A 20 -7.20 30.51 -10.61
C GLY A 20 -6.60 30.70 -12.00
N ARG A 21 -7.35 31.33 -12.90
CA ARG A 21 -6.84 31.77 -14.22
C ARG A 21 -6.56 33.28 -14.29
N LYS A 22 -7.03 34.04 -13.30
CA LYS A 22 -6.84 35.50 -13.19
C LYS A 22 -5.61 35.79 -12.35
N LYS A 23 -4.91 36.89 -12.64
CA LYS A 23 -3.72 37.35 -11.87
C LYS A 23 -3.97 37.43 -10.37
N SER A 24 -5.14 37.94 -9.95
CA SER A 24 -5.55 38.08 -8.53
C SER A 24 -5.84 36.75 -7.79
N SER A 25 -5.51 35.62 -8.41
CA SER A 25 -5.76 34.26 -7.92
C SER A 25 -4.62 33.31 -8.28
N GLN A 26 -3.46 33.86 -8.66
CA GLN A 26 -2.22 33.12 -8.93
C GLN A 26 -1.40 32.94 -7.64
N LEU A 27 -0.33 32.15 -7.69
CA LEU A 27 0.46 31.74 -6.52
C LEU A 27 1.15 32.90 -5.81
N GLY A 28 1.45 34.00 -6.49
CA GLY A 28 1.99 35.23 -5.88
C GLY A 28 1.12 35.80 -4.75
N GLU A 29 -0.18 35.46 -4.70
CA GLU A 29 -1.05 35.80 -3.58
C GLU A 29 -0.63 35.14 -2.25
N LEU A 30 0.20 34.10 -2.27
CA LEU A 30 0.77 33.47 -1.07
C LEU A 30 1.98 34.23 -0.51
N ARG A 31 2.56 35.17 -1.27
CA ARG A 31 3.84 35.85 -0.94
C ARG A 31 3.87 36.41 0.47
N ASN A 32 2.85 37.20 0.82
CA ASN A 32 2.78 37.96 2.06
C ASN A 32 2.06 37.23 3.21
N LEU A 33 1.63 36.00 2.99
CA LEU A 33 0.90 35.22 4.00
C LEU A 33 1.87 34.42 4.86
N ASN A 34 1.91 34.70 6.16
CA ASN A 34 2.65 33.92 7.15
C ASN A 34 1.79 32.75 7.65
N LEU A 35 1.72 31.70 6.83
CA LEU A 35 0.84 30.56 7.05
C LEU A 35 1.44 29.53 8.01
N TYR A 36 0.59 28.99 8.87
CA TYR A 36 0.87 27.97 9.88
C TYR A 36 0.19 26.66 9.51
N GLY A 37 0.79 25.55 9.95
CA GLY A 37 0.17 24.24 9.88
C GLY A 37 0.24 23.63 8.48
N SER A 38 -0.90 23.58 7.78
CA SER A 38 -1.03 22.87 6.51
C SER A 38 -1.62 23.72 5.40
N ILE A 39 -1.14 23.52 4.17
CA ILE A 39 -1.72 24.08 2.95
C ILE A 39 -1.81 23.00 1.88
N LYS A 40 -2.95 23.00 1.18
CA LYS A 40 -3.14 22.25 -0.07
C LYS A 40 -3.23 23.22 -1.23
N ILE A 41 -2.31 23.14 -2.17
CA ILE A 41 -2.32 23.90 -3.42
C ILE A 41 -2.87 23.00 -4.52
N THR A 42 -3.96 23.41 -5.15
CA THR A 42 -4.63 22.65 -6.21
C THR A 42 -4.70 23.45 -7.49
N HIS A 43 -4.85 22.74 -8.62
CA HIS A 43 -4.89 23.32 -9.96
C HIS A 43 -3.56 23.90 -10.41
N LEU A 44 -2.45 23.28 -10.02
CA LEU A 44 -1.11 23.75 -10.37
C LEU A 44 -0.83 23.71 -11.88
N GLU A 45 -1.62 22.96 -12.66
CA GLU A 45 -1.60 22.99 -14.12
C GLU A 45 -1.95 24.36 -14.73
N ARG A 46 -2.44 25.31 -13.92
CA ARG A 46 -2.80 26.66 -14.36
C ARG A 46 -1.68 27.68 -14.21
N VAL A 47 -0.57 27.28 -13.59
CA VAL A 47 0.60 28.13 -13.37
C VAL A 47 1.41 28.16 -14.66
N LYS A 48 1.45 29.32 -15.32
CA LYS A 48 2.03 29.45 -16.66
C LYS A 48 3.54 29.58 -16.69
N ASN A 49 4.15 29.96 -15.56
CA ASN A 49 5.59 30.11 -15.43
C ASN A 49 6.07 29.97 -13.99
N ASP A 50 7.37 29.73 -13.86
CA ASP A 50 8.07 29.58 -12.57
C ASP A 50 8.13 30.88 -11.73
N MET A 51 8.01 32.06 -12.36
CA MET A 51 8.08 33.34 -11.66
C MET A 51 6.94 33.51 -10.66
N ASP A 52 5.70 33.19 -11.05
CA ASP A 52 4.55 33.20 -10.12
C ASP A 52 4.71 32.18 -8.99
N ALA A 53 5.26 31.01 -9.30
CA ALA A 53 5.56 29.98 -8.32
C ALA A 53 6.63 30.44 -7.30
N LYS A 54 7.67 31.14 -7.76
CA LYS A 54 8.71 31.75 -6.91
C LYS A 54 8.11 32.81 -5.98
N GLU A 55 7.15 33.60 -6.45
CA GLU A 55 6.48 34.61 -5.63
C GLU A 55 5.72 34.01 -4.44
N ALA A 56 5.24 32.76 -4.55
CA ALA A 56 4.59 32.07 -3.44
C ALA A 56 5.49 31.98 -2.19
N ASN A 57 6.81 31.98 -2.39
CA ASN A 57 7.84 32.01 -1.36
C ASN A 57 7.56 30.99 -0.22
N LEU A 58 7.37 29.71 -0.59
CA LEU A 58 7.09 28.64 0.36
C LEU A 58 8.29 28.35 1.27
N SER A 59 9.51 28.63 0.80
CA SER A 59 10.74 28.49 1.56
C SER A 59 10.84 29.46 2.74
N ALA A 60 10.17 30.61 2.72
CA ALA A 60 10.14 31.55 3.84
C ALA A 60 9.02 31.25 4.87
N LYS A 61 8.17 30.23 4.63
CA LYS A 61 7.03 29.91 5.51
C LYS A 61 7.43 28.87 6.56
N GLU A 62 8.19 29.32 7.56
CA GLU A 62 8.80 28.46 8.57
C GLU A 62 7.81 27.64 9.42
N ASN A 63 6.59 28.17 9.58
CA ASN A 63 5.52 27.57 10.38
C ASN A 63 4.63 26.60 9.59
N LEU A 64 4.93 26.39 8.31
CA LEU A 64 4.22 25.44 7.46
C LEU A 64 4.89 24.07 7.54
N HIS A 65 4.16 23.09 8.06
CA HIS A 65 4.66 21.74 8.31
C HIS A 65 4.08 20.71 7.33
N SER A 66 2.97 21.02 6.67
CA SER A 66 2.30 20.11 5.74
C SER A 66 2.00 20.80 4.41
N LEU A 67 2.52 20.23 3.32
CA LEU A 67 2.33 20.75 1.97
C LEU A 67 1.73 19.66 1.08
N SER A 68 0.60 19.96 0.45
CA SER A 68 0.03 19.13 -0.61
C SER A 68 -0.05 19.92 -1.91
N MET A 69 0.52 19.40 -2.98
CA MET A 69 0.53 19.98 -4.31
C MET A 69 -0.22 19.06 -5.27
N LYS A 70 -1.19 19.60 -6.01
CA LYS A 70 -2.07 18.84 -6.89
C LYS A 70 -2.26 19.52 -8.25
N TRP A 71 -2.01 18.73 -9.29
CA TRP A 71 -2.41 18.98 -10.67
C TRP A 71 -3.65 18.15 -11.00
N ASP A 72 -4.50 18.69 -11.88
CA ASP A 72 -5.64 17.98 -12.45
C ASP A 72 -5.31 17.29 -13.79
N ASP A 73 -6.10 16.27 -14.14
CA ASP A 73 -5.96 15.40 -15.32
C ASP A 73 -6.39 16.09 -16.65
N ASP A 74 -6.32 17.44 -16.79
CA ASP A 74 -6.71 18.12 -18.06
C ASP A 74 -5.63 17.89 -19.14
N ASP A 75 -6.01 17.37 -20.31
CA ASP A 75 -5.13 16.90 -21.40
C ASP A 75 -4.30 18.00 -22.09
N ARG A 76 -4.43 19.27 -21.69
CA ARG A 76 -3.66 20.37 -22.28
C ARG A 76 -2.31 20.54 -21.59
N TYR A 77 -1.29 20.14 -22.34
CA TYR A 77 0.14 20.15 -22.05
C TYR A 77 0.69 21.59 -22.08
N GLU A 78 1.11 22.12 -20.92
CA GLU A 78 1.96 23.32 -20.84
C GLU A 78 3.25 22.92 -20.09
N SER A 79 4.38 23.03 -20.77
CA SER A 79 5.65 22.35 -20.47
C SER A 79 6.55 23.04 -19.43
N GLU A 80 6.01 23.62 -18.37
CA GLU A 80 6.81 24.24 -17.29
C GLU A 80 6.53 23.68 -15.89
N GLU A 81 5.86 22.52 -15.79
CA GLU A 81 5.54 21.93 -14.48
C GLU A 81 6.79 21.63 -13.64
N VAL A 82 7.90 21.24 -14.30
CA VAL A 82 9.17 20.94 -13.62
C VAL A 82 9.71 22.20 -12.94
N GLU A 83 9.76 23.31 -13.67
CA GLU A 83 10.24 24.60 -13.19
C GLU A 83 9.31 25.17 -12.11
N VAL A 84 7.99 25.00 -12.27
CA VAL A 84 7.00 25.38 -11.25
C VAL A 84 7.20 24.57 -9.96
N LEU A 85 7.37 23.25 -10.06
CA LEU A 85 7.58 22.42 -8.88
C LEU A 85 8.96 22.69 -8.24
N GLU A 86 9.99 23.00 -9.03
CA GLU A 86 11.30 23.45 -8.54
C GLU A 86 11.18 24.77 -7.76
N ALA A 87 10.43 25.74 -8.29
CA ALA A 87 10.15 27.03 -7.67
C ALA A 87 9.35 26.92 -6.35
N LEU A 88 8.52 25.89 -6.21
CA LEU A 88 7.72 25.61 -5.02
C LEU A 88 8.49 24.92 -3.88
N LYS A 89 9.82 25.10 -3.84
CA LYS A 89 10.68 24.61 -2.76
C LYS A 89 10.11 24.98 -1.37
N PRO A 90 9.80 23.99 -0.51
CA PRO A 90 9.26 24.24 0.82
C PRO A 90 10.35 24.67 1.81
N HIS A 91 9.94 25.22 2.95
CA HIS A 91 10.83 25.39 4.10
C HIS A 91 11.25 24.03 4.69
N SER A 92 12.43 23.96 5.30
CA SER A 92 13.02 22.70 5.80
C SER A 92 12.35 22.11 7.06
N ASN A 93 11.39 22.82 7.66
CA ASN A 93 10.58 22.33 8.79
C ASN A 93 9.40 21.44 8.35
N LEU A 94 9.27 21.18 7.04
CA LEU A 94 8.20 20.35 6.52
C LEU A 94 8.25 18.93 7.11
N THR A 95 7.11 18.44 7.60
CA THR A 95 6.93 17.09 8.13
C THR A 95 6.07 16.21 7.24
N TYR A 96 5.24 16.80 6.37
CA TYR A 96 4.37 16.10 5.43
C TYR A 96 4.43 16.70 4.03
N LEU A 97 4.67 15.86 3.03
CA LEU A 97 4.68 16.24 1.62
C LEU A 97 3.77 15.33 0.80
N LYS A 98 2.86 15.92 0.03
CA LYS A 98 2.04 15.19 -0.94
C LYS A 98 2.12 15.82 -2.31
N ILE A 99 2.47 15.04 -3.32
CA ILE A 99 2.48 15.46 -4.73
C ILE A 99 1.53 14.55 -5.50
N LYS A 100 0.54 15.14 -6.17
CA LYS A 100 -0.44 14.39 -6.96
C LYS A 100 -0.59 14.96 -8.35
N GLY A 101 -0.50 14.09 -9.36
CA GLY A 101 -0.79 14.44 -10.75
C GLY A 101 0.34 15.20 -11.44
N PHE A 102 1.55 15.27 -10.87
CA PHE A 102 2.69 15.94 -11.49
C PHE A 102 3.13 15.20 -12.77
N ARG A 103 3.24 15.91 -13.89
CA ARG A 103 3.52 15.35 -15.23
C ARG A 103 4.90 15.72 -15.75
N GLY A 104 5.73 16.38 -14.94
CA GLY A 104 7.12 16.63 -15.29
C GLY A 104 7.94 15.34 -15.40
N ILE A 105 8.96 15.38 -16.26
CA ILE A 105 9.83 14.22 -16.54
C ILE A 105 10.78 13.88 -15.39
N ARG A 106 10.99 14.81 -14.46
CA ARG A 106 11.83 14.64 -13.26
C ARG A 106 11.26 15.39 -12.08
N PHE A 107 11.47 14.85 -10.88
CA PHE A 107 11.22 15.58 -9.63
C PHE A 107 12.28 16.67 -9.41
N PRO A 108 11.96 17.70 -8.62
CA PRO A 108 12.86 18.81 -8.40
C PRO A 108 14.08 18.43 -7.56
N ASP A 109 15.18 19.16 -7.75
CA ASP A 109 16.46 18.90 -7.12
C ASP A 109 16.40 19.08 -5.60
N TRP A 110 15.48 19.93 -5.11
CA TRP A 110 15.26 20.13 -3.68
C TRP A 110 14.66 18.93 -2.94
N MET A 111 14.14 17.90 -3.62
CA MET A 111 13.61 16.68 -2.97
C MET A 111 14.73 15.75 -2.47
N ASN A 112 15.60 16.28 -1.60
CA ASN A 112 16.78 15.62 -1.04
C ASN A 112 16.85 15.81 0.48
N HIS A 113 17.84 15.18 1.11
CA HIS A 113 18.01 15.21 2.58
C HIS A 113 18.26 16.61 3.16
N SER A 114 18.77 17.58 2.38
CA SER A 114 19.06 18.93 2.88
C SER A 114 17.78 19.72 3.17
N VAL A 115 16.75 19.54 2.33
CA VAL A 115 15.47 20.26 2.45
C VAL A 115 14.44 19.41 3.19
N LEU A 116 14.40 18.11 2.94
CA LEU A 116 13.38 17.20 3.48
C LEU A 116 13.84 16.44 4.73
N LYS A 117 14.88 16.91 5.44
CA LYS A 117 15.43 16.26 6.66
C LYS A 117 14.39 15.94 7.73
N ASN A 118 13.37 16.78 7.89
CA ASN A 118 12.34 16.65 8.92
C ASN A 118 11.07 15.93 8.43
N VAL A 119 11.02 15.53 7.16
CA VAL A 119 9.81 14.93 6.59
C VAL A 119 9.59 13.54 7.17
N VAL A 120 8.37 13.35 7.69
CA VAL A 120 7.90 12.11 8.33
C VAL A 120 7.06 11.28 7.37
N SER A 121 6.31 11.92 6.47
CA SER A 121 5.45 11.22 5.52
C SER A 121 5.48 11.87 4.14
N ILE A 122 5.64 11.04 3.11
CA ILE A 122 5.62 11.43 1.70
C ILE A 122 4.57 10.62 0.97
N VAL A 123 3.74 11.30 0.17
CA VAL A 123 2.76 10.68 -0.72
C VAL A 123 2.96 11.19 -2.14
N ILE A 124 3.35 10.30 -3.06
CA ILE A 124 3.50 10.59 -4.50
C ILE A 124 2.48 9.77 -5.26
N PHE A 125 1.57 10.43 -5.99
CA PHE A 125 0.47 9.74 -6.66
C PHE A 125 0.19 10.28 -8.07
N ARG A 126 -0.06 9.39 -9.04
CA ARG A 126 -0.35 9.77 -10.45
C ARG A 126 0.76 10.63 -11.08
N CYS A 127 2.02 10.31 -10.82
CA CYS A 127 3.17 11.01 -11.43
C CYS A 127 3.73 10.13 -12.56
N LYS A 128 3.07 10.18 -13.72
CA LYS A 128 3.18 9.15 -14.78
C LYS A 128 4.35 9.33 -15.75
N ASN A 129 4.97 10.50 -15.80
CA ASN A 129 6.02 10.81 -16.78
C ASN A 129 7.42 10.83 -16.15
N CYS A 130 7.53 10.70 -14.84
CA CYS A 130 8.82 10.82 -14.16
C CYS A 130 9.70 9.61 -14.48
N SER A 131 10.94 9.85 -14.90
CA SER A 131 11.90 8.78 -15.23
C SER A 131 12.48 8.09 -13.99
N CYS A 132 12.50 8.78 -12.86
CA CYS A 132 13.01 8.27 -11.60
C CYS A 132 12.32 8.90 -10.39
N LEU A 133 12.38 8.21 -9.25
CA LEU A 133 11.94 8.73 -7.97
C LEU A 133 13.12 9.44 -7.25
N PRO A 134 12.83 10.44 -6.40
CA PRO A 134 13.83 11.06 -5.53
C PRO A 134 14.50 10.07 -4.58
N PRO A 135 15.69 10.39 -4.02
CA PRO A 135 16.43 9.52 -3.10
C PRO A 135 15.80 9.50 -1.69
N PHE A 136 14.57 8.99 -1.57
CA PHE A 136 13.82 8.92 -0.32
C PHE A 136 14.52 8.13 0.79
N GLY A 137 15.39 7.20 0.43
CA GLY A 137 16.18 6.39 1.35
C GLY A 137 17.20 7.17 2.16
N GLU A 138 17.52 8.41 1.79
CA GLU A 138 18.42 9.30 2.55
C GLU A 138 17.70 10.09 3.62
N LEU A 139 16.36 10.08 3.63
CA LEU A 139 15.59 10.91 4.53
C LEU A 139 15.58 10.31 5.95
N PRO A 140 16.17 11.01 6.95
CA PRO A 140 16.43 10.42 8.26
C PRO A 140 15.16 10.22 9.09
N CYS A 141 14.15 11.07 8.89
CA CYS A 141 12.91 11.07 9.68
C CYS A 141 11.72 10.42 8.97
N LEU A 142 11.89 9.92 7.73
CA LEU A 142 10.79 9.38 6.93
C LEU A 142 10.27 8.08 7.56
N LYS A 143 9.02 8.10 8.04
CA LYS A 143 8.32 6.95 8.65
C LYS A 143 7.30 6.31 7.73
N SER A 144 6.73 7.08 6.79
CA SER A 144 5.69 6.63 5.87
C SER A 144 5.98 7.10 4.46
N LEU A 145 6.03 6.16 3.52
CA LEU A 145 6.19 6.43 2.09
C LEU A 145 5.06 5.77 1.32
N GLU A 146 4.28 6.57 0.60
CA GLU A 146 3.19 6.09 -0.26
C GLU A 146 3.46 6.50 -1.71
N LEU A 147 3.58 5.51 -2.58
CA LEU A 147 3.85 5.68 -4.00
C LEU A 147 2.72 5.03 -4.78
N GLY A 148 2.11 5.74 -5.72
CA GLY A 148 1.01 5.16 -6.49
C GLY A 148 0.86 5.70 -7.91
N ARG A 149 0.53 4.83 -8.86
CA ARG A 149 0.30 5.18 -10.27
C ARG A 149 1.48 5.98 -10.84
N GLY A 150 2.69 5.42 -10.70
CA GLY A 150 3.92 6.02 -11.21
C GLY A 150 4.15 5.72 -12.69
N SER A 151 5.28 6.20 -13.21
CA SER A 151 5.73 5.96 -14.58
C SER A 151 6.17 4.52 -14.81
N ALA A 152 6.05 4.06 -16.06
CA ALA A 152 6.62 2.81 -16.53
C ALA A 152 8.17 2.84 -16.61
N GLU A 153 8.81 4.01 -16.52
CA GLU A 153 10.27 4.12 -16.47
C GLU A 153 10.85 3.83 -15.08
N VAL A 154 10.02 3.85 -14.02
CA VAL A 154 10.47 3.64 -12.65
C VAL A 154 10.62 2.14 -12.37
N GLU A 155 11.86 1.67 -12.38
CA GLU A 155 12.20 0.28 -12.08
C GLU A 155 12.48 0.01 -10.60
N TYR A 156 12.86 1.04 -9.81
CA TYR A 156 13.21 0.91 -8.39
C TYR A 156 12.62 2.06 -7.58
N VAL A 157 12.22 1.80 -6.34
CA VAL A 157 11.71 2.83 -5.41
C VAL A 157 12.76 3.88 -5.12
N ASP A 158 14.03 3.46 -5.08
CA ASP A 158 15.15 4.34 -4.83
C ASP A 158 16.39 3.88 -5.61
N SER A 159 16.98 4.83 -6.35
CA SER A 159 18.14 4.64 -7.24
C SER A 159 19.44 5.21 -6.67
N GLY A 160 19.44 5.67 -5.42
CA GLY A 160 20.55 6.38 -4.79
C GLY A 160 21.85 5.57 -4.72
N PHE A 161 22.97 6.29 -4.52
CA PHE A 161 24.28 5.67 -4.39
C PHE A 161 24.32 4.69 -3.20
N PRO A 162 25.17 3.64 -3.25
CA PRO A 162 25.30 2.68 -2.17
C PRO A 162 25.89 3.34 -0.91
N THR A 163 25.03 3.92 -0.09
CA THR A 163 25.32 4.36 1.28
C THR A 163 24.99 3.22 2.24
N ARG A 164 25.75 3.08 3.33
CA ARG A 164 25.60 1.97 4.30
C ARG A 164 24.22 1.83 4.93
N ARG A 165 23.40 2.89 4.98
CA ARG A 165 22.06 2.83 5.60
C ARG A 165 21.05 3.61 4.77
N ARG A 166 20.07 2.91 4.19
CA ARG A 166 18.88 3.52 3.58
C ARG A 166 17.71 3.40 4.56
N PHE A 167 16.70 4.24 4.36
CA PHE A 167 15.41 4.19 5.06
C PHE A 167 15.52 3.92 6.57
N PRO A 168 16.32 4.69 7.33
CA PRO A 168 16.64 4.38 8.72
C PRO A 168 15.43 4.38 9.67
N SER A 169 14.36 5.10 9.29
CA SER A 169 13.17 5.31 10.12
C SER A 169 11.86 4.81 9.47
N LEU A 170 11.93 4.21 8.28
CA LEU A 170 10.72 3.87 7.52
C LEU A 170 9.99 2.71 8.17
N ARG A 171 8.72 2.94 8.55
CA ARG A 171 7.85 1.95 9.22
C ARG A 171 6.73 1.45 8.33
N LYS A 172 6.26 2.28 7.41
CA LYS A 172 5.16 1.98 6.50
C LYS A 172 5.53 2.31 5.05
N LEU A 173 5.35 1.34 4.17
CA LEU A 173 5.57 1.48 2.74
C LEU A 173 4.34 1.02 1.95
N ILE A 174 3.72 1.93 1.20
CA ILE A 174 2.64 1.61 0.26
C ILE A 174 3.16 1.84 -1.16
N ILE A 175 3.02 0.85 -2.03
CA ILE A 175 3.38 0.93 -3.44
C ILE A 175 2.20 0.42 -4.26
N GLY A 176 1.73 1.21 -5.23
CA GLY A 176 0.57 0.86 -6.03
C GLY A 176 0.70 1.20 -7.51
N TYR A 177 0.22 0.35 -8.42
CA TYR A 177 0.09 0.63 -9.85
C TYR A 177 1.42 1.08 -10.48
N PHE A 178 2.44 0.23 -10.38
CA PHE A 178 3.72 0.39 -11.09
C PHE A 178 3.98 -0.84 -11.95
N ASP A 179 3.90 -0.68 -13.27
CA ASP A 179 3.94 -1.82 -14.20
C ASP A 179 5.34 -2.44 -14.32
N ASN A 180 6.40 -1.61 -14.26
CA ASN A 180 7.79 -2.04 -14.48
C ASN A 180 8.67 -2.01 -13.22
N LEU A 181 8.09 -1.80 -12.04
CA LEU A 181 8.85 -1.74 -10.80
C LEU A 181 9.38 -3.14 -10.44
N LYS A 182 10.70 -3.32 -10.49
CA LYS A 182 11.40 -4.59 -10.29
C LYS A 182 11.73 -4.84 -8.82
N GLY A 183 12.09 -3.79 -8.07
CA GLY A 183 12.56 -3.93 -6.69
C GLY A 183 12.45 -2.64 -5.88
N LEU A 184 12.75 -2.73 -4.58
CA LEU A 184 12.79 -1.56 -3.71
C LEU A 184 14.08 -0.74 -3.92
N LEU A 185 15.22 -1.41 -4.11
CA LEU A 185 16.53 -0.78 -4.25
C LEU A 185 17.30 -1.44 -5.41
N LYS A 186 18.05 -0.63 -6.18
CA LYS A 186 18.81 -1.10 -7.36
C LYS A 186 19.97 -2.03 -7.02
N LYS A 187 20.54 -1.89 -5.82
CA LYS A 187 21.62 -2.74 -5.30
C LYS A 187 21.28 -3.17 -3.88
N GLU A 188 21.34 -4.47 -3.64
CA GLU A 188 21.18 -5.06 -2.32
C GLU A 188 22.50 -4.93 -1.52
N GLY A 189 22.38 -4.67 -0.23
CA GLY A 189 23.47 -4.52 0.75
C GLY A 189 22.94 -4.81 2.15
N GLU A 190 23.75 -4.58 3.21
CA GLU A 190 23.33 -4.73 4.62
C GLU A 190 22.00 -4.01 4.94
N GLU A 191 21.32 -4.39 6.04
CA GLU A 191 19.95 -4.01 6.42
C GLU A 191 19.48 -2.59 5.97
N GLN A 192 18.87 -2.53 4.79
CA GLN A 192 18.43 -1.28 4.15
C GLN A 192 17.06 -0.79 4.66
N PHE A 193 16.35 -1.60 5.46
CA PHE A 193 15.03 -1.33 6.02
C PHE A 193 14.93 -1.87 7.47
N PRO A 194 15.68 -1.29 8.43
CA PRO A 194 15.83 -1.86 9.76
C PRO A 194 14.55 -1.87 10.60
N VAL A 195 13.58 -1.00 10.28
CA VAL A 195 12.37 -0.79 11.10
C VAL A 195 11.06 -0.80 10.30
N LEU A 196 11.06 -1.39 9.10
CA LEU A 196 9.88 -1.45 8.23
C LEU A 196 8.90 -2.50 8.74
N GLU A 197 7.74 -2.08 9.26
CA GLU A 197 6.78 -2.97 9.94
C GLU A 197 5.58 -3.32 9.05
N GLU A 198 5.15 -2.40 8.20
CA GLU A 198 3.94 -2.51 7.40
C GLU A 198 4.22 -2.25 5.92
N MET A 199 3.75 -3.15 5.06
CA MET A 199 3.84 -3.03 3.61
C MET A 199 2.50 -3.27 2.94
N GLU A 200 2.17 -2.44 1.96
CA GLU A 200 1.01 -2.63 1.09
C GLU A 200 1.47 -2.53 -0.37
N ILE A 201 1.21 -3.56 -1.18
CA ILE A 201 1.64 -3.65 -2.58
C ILE A 201 0.40 -3.87 -3.43
N TRP A 202 0.08 -2.94 -4.33
CA TRP A 202 -1.11 -3.00 -5.17
C TRP A 202 -0.73 -2.97 -6.65
N PHE A 203 -1.12 -3.95 -7.47
CA PHE A 203 -0.92 -3.93 -8.93
C PHE A 203 0.53 -3.57 -9.34
N CYS A 204 1.50 -4.34 -8.84
CA CYS A 204 2.92 -4.23 -9.19
C CYS A 204 3.40 -5.60 -9.70
N PRO A 205 3.21 -5.93 -10.99
CA PRO A 205 3.41 -7.28 -11.50
C PRO A 205 4.88 -7.74 -11.49
N MET A 206 5.82 -6.81 -11.67
CA MET A 206 7.26 -7.12 -11.78
C MET A 206 8.02 -7.07 -10.44
N LEU A 207 7.33 -6.72 -9.33
CA LEU A 207 8.00 -6.42 -8.07
C LEU A 207 8.43 -7.70 -7.34
N VAL A 208 9.74 -7.81 -7.09
CA VAL A 208 10.33 -8.82 -6.21
C VAL A 208 10.56 -8.21 -4.83
N ILE A 209 9.96 -8.81 -3.80
CA ILE A 209 10.14 -8.37 -2.41
C ILE A 209 11.51 -8.89 -1.91
N PRO A 210 12.43 -8.00 -1.49
CA PRO A 210 13.72 -8.42 -0.95
C PRO A 210 13.56 -9.07 0.44
N THR A 211 14.66 -9.59 0.99
CA THR A 211 14.66 -10.09 2.38
C THR A 211 14.50 -8.94 3.36
N LEU A 212 13.43 -8.98 4.16
CA LEU A 212 13.10 -7.95 5.15
C LEU A 212 12.80 -8.62 6.49
N SER A 213 13.63 -8.31 7.50
CA SER A 213 13.58 -8.92 8.83
C SER A 213 12.55 -8.29 9.78
N SER A 214 12.06 -7.09 9.47
CA SER A 214 11.22 -6.28 10.37
C SER A 214 9.72 -6.29 10.01
N VAL A 215 9.36 -6.75 8.80
CA VAL A 215 7.98 -6.65 8.28
C VAL A 215 7.06 -7.62 8.99
N LYS A 216 6.04 -7.07 9.65
CA LYS A 216 5.04 -7.81 10.45
C LYS A 216 3.71 -7.93 9.72
N LYS A 217 3.36 -6.96 8.88
CA LYS A 217 2.10 -6.92 8.15
C LYS A 217 2.36 -6.67 6.66
N LEU A 218 1.76 -7.51 5.83
CA LEU A 218 1.81 -7.38 4.38
C LEU A 218 0.40 -7.49 3.82
N GLU A 219 0.01 -6.51 3.02
CA GLU A 219 -1.15 -6.60 2.14
C GLU A 219 -0.71 -6.59 0.69
N VAL A 220 -1.16 -7.56 -0.09
CA VAL A 220 -0.90 -7.65 -1.53
C VAL A 220 -2.22 -7.63 -2.27
N ARG A 221 -2.39 -6.66 -3.18
CA ARG A 221 -3.50 -6.58 -4.12
C ARG A 221 -2.98 -6.70 -5.54
N GLY A 222 -3.65 -7.44 -6.40
CA GLY A 222 -3.54 -7.23 -7.85
C GLY A 222 -3.24 -8.47 -8.69
N ASP A 223 -3.23 -8.23 -9.99
CA ASP A 223 -3.14 -9.27 -11.02
C ASP A 223 -1.72 -9.77 -11.19
N LYS A 224 -1.37 -10.82 -10.44
CA LYS A 224 -0.17 -11.61 -10.75
C LYS A 224 -0.49 -12.60 -11.85
N SER A 225 -0.08 -12.27 -13.07
CA SER A 225 0.55 -13.25 -13.95
C SER A 225 1.96 -13.50 -13.39
N ASP A 226 2.21 -14.74 -13.02
CA ASP A 226 3.48 -15.34 -12.57
C ASP A 226 3.73 -15.42 -11.07
N ALA A 227 3.99 -16.66 -10.64
CA ALA A 227 4.27 -17.10 -9.28
C ALA A 227 5.42 -16.36 -8.58
N ILE A 228 6.24 -15.62 -9.32
CA ILE A 228 7.44 -14.88 -8.86
C ILE A 228 7.08 -13.85 -7.78
N GLY A 229 5.97 -13.13 -7.95
CA GLY A 229 5.58 -12.13 -6.96
C GLY A 229 5.11 -12.73 -5.64
N PHE A 230 4.55 -13.94 -5.63
CA PHE A 230 4.12 -14.61 -4.39
C PHE A 230 5.26 -15.40 -3.75
N SER A 231 6.16 -15.99 -4.54
CA SER A 231 7.32 -16.69 -4.01
C SER A 231 8.23 -15.76 -3.21
N SER A 232 8.38 -14.49 -3.60
CA SER A 232 9.17 -13.51 -2.84
C SER A 232 8.58 -13.14 -1.47
N ILE A 233 7.30 -13.45 -1.18
CA ILE A 233 6.73 -13.28 0.17
C ILE A 233 7.41 -14.21 1.17
N SER A 234 7.98 -15.34 0.71
CA SER A 234 8.71 -16.27 1.57
C SER A 234 9.94 -15.65 2.25
N ASN A 235 10.41 -14.50 1.76
CA ASN A 235 11.52 -13.73 2.31
C ASN A 235 11.16 -12.98 3.62
N LEU A 236 9.89 -12.93 4.01
CA LEU A 236 9.37 -12.16 5.14
C LEU A 236 9.14 -13.01 6.40
N ARG A 237 10.22 -13.47 7.04
CA ARG A 237 10.14 -14.45 8.15
C ARG A 237 9.50 -13.91 9.44
N ALA A 238 9.44 -12.59 9.62
CA ALA A 238 8.80 -11.93 10.77
C ALA A 238 7.30 -11.68 10.57
N LEU A 239 6.73 -12.09 9.44
CA LEU A 239 5.35 -11.78 9.10
C LEU A 239 4.37 -12.45 10.05
N THR A 240 3.45 -11.65 10.59
CA THR A 240 2.38 -12.09 11.50
C THR A 240 0.99 -11.91 10.90
N SER A 241 0.86 -11.07 9.88
CA SER A 241 -0.39 -10.76 9.20
C SER A 241 -0.17 -10.66 7.71
N LEU A 242 -0.86 -11.50 6.94
CA LEU A 242 -0.81 -11.54 5.48
C LEU A 242 -2.22 -11.43 4.93
N TYR A 243 -2.46 -10.43 4.09
CA TYR A 243 -3.70 -10.30 3.34
C TYR A 243 -3.41 -10.32 1.84
N ILE A 244 -3.97 -11.28 1.12
CA ILE A 244 -3.81 -11.42 -0.33
C ILE A 244 -5.18 -11.22 -0.97
N ARG A 245 -5.27 -10.26 -1.89
CA ARG A 245 -6.53 -9.87 -2.51
C ARG A 245 -6.41 -9.76 -4.03
N CYS A 246 -7.49 -10.14 -4.71
CA CYS A 246 -7.72 -9.95 -6.14
C CYS A 246 -6.61 -10.53 -7.00
N SER A 247 -6.72 -11.81 -7.36
CA SER A 247 -5.99 -12.36 -8.49
C SER A 247 -6.97 -12.79 -9.58
N PHE A 248 -6.94 -12.13 -10.73
CA PHE A 248 -7.75 -12.54 -11.89
C PHE A 248 -7.12 -13.69 -12.68
N VAL A 249 -5.86 -14.04 -12.40
CA VAL A 249 -5.09 -15.02 -13.18
C VAL A 249 -4.66 -16.22 -12.36
N ALA A 250 -4.19 -16.04 -11.12
CA ALA A 250 -3.56 -17.11 -10.35
C ALA A 250 -4.56 -18.25 -10.05
N ALA A 251 -4.24 -19.43 -10.56
CA ALA A 251 -4.99 -20.66 -10.32
C ALA A 251 -4.55 -21.36 -9.02
N SER A 252 -3.38 -21.03 -8.49
CA SER A 252 -2.83 -21.60 -7.26
C SER A 252 -1.94 -20.59 -6.51
N LEU A 253 -1.70 -20.87 -5.23
CA LEU A 253 -0.72 -20.16 -4.40
C LEU A 253 0.54 -21.03 -4.24
N PRO A 254 1.76 -20.45 -4.18
CA PRO A 254 2.98 -21.25 -4.10
C PRO A 254 3.10 -22.02 -2.79
N GLU A 255 3.36 -23.33 -2.88
CA GLU A 255 3.56 -24.21 -1.72
C GLU A 255 4.69 -23.71 -0.80
N GLU A 256 5.84 -23.33 -1.36
CA GLU A 256 7.02 -22.86 -0.61
C GLU A 256 6.76 -21.56 0.17
N MET A 257 5.78 -20.75 -0.24
CA MET A 257 5.46 -19.49 0.43
C MET A 257 5.02 -19.73 1.88
N PHE A 258 4.15 -20.69 2.13
CA PHE A 258 3.61 -20.92 3.48
C PHE A 258 4.58 -21.70 4.38
N LYS A 259 5.50 -22.48 3.80
CA LYS A 259 6.52 -23.20 4.57
C LYS A 259 7.46 -22.28 5.35
N SER A 260 7.70 -21.05 4.87
CA SER A 260 8.60 -20.10 5.53
C SER A 260 7.92 -19.16 6.52
N LEU A 261 6.59 -19.10 6.55
CA LEU A 261 5.81 -18.13 7.33
C LEU A 261 5.33 -18.68 8.69
N ALA A 262 6.22 -19.31 9.44
CA ALA A 262 5.90 -20.01 10.70
C ALA A 262 5.28 -19.09 11.79
N ASN A 263 5.53 -17.77 11.73
CA ASN A 263 5.04 -16.79 12.70
C ASN A 263 3.67 -16.18 12.33
N LEU A 264 3.07 -16.60 11.21
CA LEU A 264 1.85 -16.01 10.69
C LEU A 264 0.66 -16.31 11.60
N LYS A 265 -0.04 -15.26 12.05
CA LYS A 265 -1.21 -15.35 12.94
C LYS A 265 -2.51 -15.05 12.21
N TYR A 266 -2.46 -14.21 11.18
CA TYR A 266 -3.59 -13.86 10.34
C TYR A 266 -3.25 -14.11 8.87
N LEU A 267 -4.12 -14.86 8.20
CA LEU A 267 -4.12 -15.06 6.75
C LEU A 267 -5.50 -14.72 6.22
N GLY A 268 -5.59 -13.72 5.36
CA GLY A 268 -6.79 -13.48 4.56
C GLY A 268 -6.51 -13.62 3.08
N ILE A 269 -7.41 -14.33 2.39
CA ILE A 269 -7.36 -14.60 0.95
C ILE A 269 -8.70 -14.14 0.39
N SER A 270 -8.69 -13.23 -0.58
CA SER A 270 -9.95 -12.71 -1.11
C SER A 270 -9.96 -12.48 -2.61
N PHE A 271 -11.14 -12.65 -3.21
CA PHE A 271 -11.42 -12.33 -4.61
C PHE A 271 -10.48 -13.01 -5.61
N PHE A 272 -10.13 -14.28 -5.39
CA PHE A 272 -9.42 -15.09 -6.39
C PHE A 272 -10.42 -15.67 -7.39
N ARG A 273 -10.25 -15.35 -8.67
CA ARG A 273 -11.19 -15.80 -9.72
C ARG A 273 -10.97 -17.23 -10.20
N ASN A 274 -9.74 -17.74 -10.12
CA ASN A 274 -9.35 -19.04 -10.69
C ASN A 274 -8.82 -20.04 -9.64
N LEU A 275 -8.80 -19.67 -8.37
CA LEU A 275 -8.26 -20.51 -7.29
C LEU A 275 -9.22 -21.64 -6.94
N LYS A 276 -8.89 -22.85 -7.39
CA LYS A 276 -9.71 -24.06 -7.17
C LYS A 276 -9.43 -24.75 -5.84
N GLU A 277 -8.20 -24.65 -5.37
CA GLU A 277 -7.71 -25.28 -4.15
C GLU A 277 -6.66 -24.39 -3.49
N LEU A 278 -6.51 -24.53 -2.17
CA LEU A 278 -5.40 -23.94 -1.42
C LEU A 278 -4.26 -24.96 -1.28
N PRO A 279 -3.00 -24.51 -1.16
CA PRO A 279 -1.85 -25.40 -1.05
C PRO A 279 -1.83 -26.17 0.25
N THR A 280 -1.28 -27.38 0.21
CA THR A 280 -1.16 -28.28 1.35
C THR A 280 -0.17 -27.75 2.41
N SER A 281 0.79 -26.90 2.01
CA SER A 281 1.72 -26.23 2.91
C SER A 281 1.08 -25.27 3.91
N LEU A 282 -0.23 -24.98 3.81
CA LEU A 282 -0.97 -24.34 4.89
C LEU A 282 -0.75 -25.04 6.24
N ALA A 283 -0.52 -26.36 6.24
CA ALA A 283 -0.18 -27.13 7.43
C ALA A 283 1.07 -26.62 8.16
N SER A 284 1.94 -25.87 7.50
CA SER A 284 3.16 -25.29 8.10
C SER A 284 2.88 -24.05 8.95
N LEU A 285 1.68 -23.47 8.86
CA LEU A 285 1.29 -22.25 9.57
C LEU A 285 0.83 -22.53 11.00
N ASN A 286 1.72 -23.12 11.81
CA ASN A 286 1.40 -23.59 13.16
C ASN A 286 0.95 -22.48 14.13
N ALA A 287 1.29 -21.21 13.86
CA ALA A 287 0.90 -20.06 14.68
C ALA A 287 -0.41 -19.37 14.21
N LEU A 288 -1.04 -19.88 13.14
CA LEU A 288 -2.19 -19.24 12.52
C LEU A 288 -3.40 -19.30 13.45
N LYS A 289 -3.94 -18.12 13.78
CA LYS A 289 -5.13 -17.98 14.64
C LYS A 289 -6.37 -17.69 13.84
N ARG A 290 -6.24 -16.94 12.75
CA ARG A 290 -7.37 -16.53 11.91
C ARG A 290 -7.10 -16.79 10.44
N LEU A 291 -8.03 -17.51 9.82
CA LEU A 291 -8.10 -17.72 8.37
C LEU A 291 -9.40 -17.11 7.84
N ASP A 292 -9.27 -16.19 6.88
CA ASP A 292 -10.39 -15.54 6.20
C ASP A 292 -10.30 -15.83 4.69
N ILE A 293 -11.35 -16.43 4.13
CA ILE A 293 -11.46 -16.69 2.69
C ILE A 293 -12.76 -16.07 2.21
N THR A 294 -12.65 -15.01 1.40
CA THR A 294 -13.80 -14.20 0.98
C THR A 294 -13.87 -14.03 -0.54
N GLY A 295 -15.01 -14.35 -1.17
CA GLY A 295 -15.24 -14.09 -2.60
C GLY A 295 -14.37 -14.93 -3.55
N CYS A 296 -13.92 -16.11 -3.11
CA CYS A 296 -13.22 -17.09 -3.95
C CYS A 296 -14.24 -18.05 -4.56
N HIS A 297 -14.97 -17.59 -5.58
CA HIS A 297 -16.19 -18.28 -6.04
C HIS A 297 -15.95 -19.67 -6.64
N VAL A 298 -14.78 -19.93 -7.23
CA VAL A 298 -14.44 -21.22 -7.88
C VAL A 298 -13.67 -22.18 -6.97
N LEU A 299 -13.41 -21.79 -5.72
CA LEU A 299 -12.76 -22.66 -4.73
C LEU A 299 -13.66 -23.86 -4.47
N GLU A 300 -13.17 -25.06 -4.77
CA GLU A 300 -13.97 -26.29 -4.67
C GLU A 300 -13.80 -27.00 -3.33
N SER A 301 -12.58 -26.93 -2.76
CA SER A 301 -12.22 -27.60 -1.50
C SER A 301 -11.11 -26.85 -0.77
N LEU A 302 -11.02 -27.11 0.54
CA LEU A 302 -9.85 -26.80 1.36
C LEU A 302 -8.96 -28.06 1.44
N PRO A 303 -7.62 -27.93 1.47
CA PRO A 303 -6.70 -29.07 1.51
C PRO A 303 -6.81 -29.79 2.86
N GLU A 304 -7.09 -31.10 2.82
CA GLU A 304 -7.28 -31.95 4.00
C GLU A 304 -6.08 -31.90 4.96
N GLU A 305 -4.89 -32.27 4.46
CA GLU A 305 -3.65 -32.21 5.24
C GLU A 305 -3.29 -30.77 5.64
N GLY A 306 -3.62 -29.80 4.78
CA GLY A 306 -3.37 -28.38 5.02
C GLY A 306 -4.13 -27.86 6.24
N VAL A 307 -5.43 -28.16 6.34
CA VAL A 307 -6.28 -27.71 7.45
C VAL A 307 -5.99 -28.48 8.74
N LYS A 308 -5.69 -29.78 8.65
CA LYS A 308 -5.32 -30.60 9.81
C LYS A 308 -4.10 -30.05 10.57
N GLY A 309 -3.16 -29.41 9.88
CA GLY A 309 -1.98 -28.79 10.50
C GLY A 309 -2.25 -27.46 11.24
N LEU A 310 -3.41 -26.82 11.05
CA LEU A 310 -3.75 -25.52 11.63
C LEU A 310 -4.18 -25.60 13.11
N THR A 311 -3.38 -26.25 13.94
CA THR A 311 -3.71 -26.59 15.34
C THR A 311 -3.96 -25.38 16.26
N SER A 312 -3.42 -24.19 15.92
CA SER A 312 -3.64 -22.94 16.67
C SER A 312 -4.83 -22.11 16.17
N LEU A 313 -5.56 -22.58 15.16
CA LEU A 313 -6.64 -21.82 14.53
C LEU A 313 -7.81 -21.63 15.50
N THR A 314 -8.16 -20.38 15.77
CA THR A 314 -9.28 -19.99 16.65
C THR A 314 -10.47 -19.47 15.85
N GLU A 315 -10.23 -18.90 14.67
CA GLU A 315 -11.24 -18.25 13.84
C GLU A 315 -11.14 -18.71 12.37
N LEU A 316 -12.23 -19.24 11.82
CA LEU A 316 -12.38 -19.56 10.41
C LEU A 316 -13.56 -18.81 9.80
N PHE A 317 -13.29 -17.94 8.83
CA PHE A 317 -14.31 -17.20 8.08
C PHE A 317 -14.29 -17.64 6.62
N LEU A 318 -15.44 -18.12 6.15
CA LEU A 318 -15.70 -18.48 4.76
C LEU A 318 -16.86 -17.62 4.28
N ASP A 319 -16.61 -16.73 3.34
CA ASP A 319 -17.59 -15.80 2.82
C ASP A 319 -17.63 -15.86 1.29
N ASP A 320 -18.83 -15.92 0.72
CA ASP A 320 -19.05 -15.80 -0.71
C ASP A 320 -18.28 -16.83 -1.59
N CYS A 321 -18.01 -18.02 -1.06
CA CYS A 321 -17.33 -19.14 -1.74
C CYS A 321 -18.34 -20.11 -2.36
N LYS A 322 -18.87 -19.76 -3.53
CA LYS A 322 -20.03 -20.44 -4.15
C LYS A 322 -19.83 -21.92 -4.50
N MET A 323 -18.64 -22.30 -4.95
CA MET A 323 -18.32 -23.67 -5.36
C MET A 323 -17.74 -24.53 -4.25
N LEU A 324 -17.57 -24.00 -3.02
CA LEU A 324 -16.94 -24.75 -1.94
C LEU A 324 -17.86 -25.89 -1.50
N LYS A 325 -17.45 -27.13 -1.80
CA LYS A 325 -18.33 -28.32 -1.75
C LYS A 325 -18.46 -28.90 -0.36
N CYS A 326 -17.39 -28.97 0.41
CA CYS A 326 -17.39 -29.59 1.74
C CYS A 326 -16.29 -29.01 2.63
N LEU A 327 -16.40 -29.28 3.93
CA LEU A 327 -15.33 -29.06 4.90
C LEU A 327 -14.38 -30.28 4.97
N PRO A 328 -13.07 -30.08 5.17
CA PRO A 328 -12.12 -31.17 5.37
C PRO A 328 -12.37 -31.91 6.68
N GLU A 329 -12.07 -33.21 6.74
CA GLU A 329 -12.23 -34.05 7.94
C GLU A 329 -11.37 -33.54 9.10
N GLY A 330 -10.18 -33.01 8.81
CA GLY A 330 -9.21 -32.51 9.77
C GLY A 330 -9.72 -31.36 10.61
N LEU A 331 -10.80 -30.68 10.19
CA LEU A 331 -11.44 -29.62 10.95
C LEU A 331 -11.98 -30.12 12.30
N GLN A 332 -12.41 -31.39 12.37
CA GLN A 332 -12.88 -32.03 13.61
C GLN A 332 -11.78 -32.14 14.68
N HIS A 333 -10.51 -32.04 14.29
CA HIS A 333 -9.35 -32.14 15.18
C HIS A 333 -8.88 -30.76 15.67
N LEU A 334 -9.43 -29.66 15.15
CA LEU A 334 -9.05 -28.31 15.56
C LEU A 334 -9.79 -27.91 16.84
N THR A 335 -9.29 -28.37 17.99
CA THR A 335 -9.90 -28.13 19.31
C THR A 335 -9.78 -26.69 19.81
N ALA A 336 -8.85 -25.90 19.24
CA ALA A 336 -8.72 -24.47 19.53
C ALA A 336 -9.73 -23.59 18.77
N LEU A 337 -10.43 -24.16 17.77
CA LEU A 337 -11.35 -23.43 16.91
C LEU A 337 -12.61 -23.06 17.70
N THR A 338 -12.78 -21.76 17.92
CA THR A 338 -13.87 -21.21 18.74
C THR A 338 -14.96 -20.59 17.90
N ASN A 339 -14.59 -20.02 16.75
CA ASN A 339 -15.49 -19.29 15.88
C ASN A 339 -15.41 -19.80 14.43
N LEU A 340 -16.56 -20.22 13.90
CA LEU A 340 -16.75 -20.55 12.50
C LEU A 340 -17.88 -19.70 11.92
N SER A 341 -17.61 -19.01 10.82
CA SER A 341 -18.63 -18.28 10.07
C SER A 341 -18.62 -18.73 8.62
N VAL A 342 -19.75 -19.25 8.16
CA VAL A 342 -20.02 -19.58 6.76
C VAL A 342 -21.12 -18.67 6.26
N ARG A 343 -20.79 -17.74 5.35
CA ARG A 343 -21.73 -16.78 4.76
C ARG A 343 -21.74 -16.88 3.25
N ASP A 344 -22.93 -16.80 2.65
CA ASP A 344 -23.07 -16.74 1.20
C ASP A 344 -22.37 -17.93 0.46
N CYS A 345 -22.26 -19.08 1.12
CA CYS A 345 -21.66 -20.33 0.61
C CYS A 345 -22.74 -21.44 0.50
N PRO A 346 -23.59 -21.45 -0.55
CA PRO A 346 -24.82 -22.24 -0.59
C PRO A 346 -24.64 -23.75 -0.46
N THR A 347 -23.64 -24.31 -1.12
CA THR A 347 -23.37 -25.75 -1.07
C THR A 347 -22.88 -26.15 0.33
N LEU A 348 -21.95 -25.37 0.89
CA LEU A 348 -21.37 -25.62 2.20
C LEU A 348 -22.38 -25.39 3.33
N ALA A 349 -23.17 -24.32 3.28
CA ALA A 349 -24.14 -23.95 4.29
C ALA A 349 -25.18 -25.07 4.51
N LYS A 350 -25.66 -25.70 3.43
CA LYS A 350 -26.56 -26.87 3.51
C LYS A 350 -25.89 -28.08 4.17
N ARG A 351 -24.61 -28.33 3.88
CA ARG A 351 -23.87 -29.44 4.49
C ARG A 351 -23.50 -29.21 5.94
N CYS A 352 -23.38 -27.95 6.35
CA CYS A 352 -23.10 -27.56 7.72
C CYS A 352 -24.37 -27.36 8.54
N GLU A 353 -25.56 -27.66 8.00
CA GLU A 353 -26.83 -27.44 8.69
C GLU A 353 -26.87 -28.18 10.03
N LYS A 354 -27.24 -27.45 11.09
CA LYS A 354 -27.14 -27.92 12.47
C LYS A 354 -27.95 -29.20 12.69
N GLY A 355 -27.26 -30.28 13.06
CA GLY A 355 -27.84 -31.57 13.44
C GLY A 355 -28.24 -32.50 12.29
N ILE A 356 -28.29 -32.01 11.04
CA ILE A 356 -28.72 -32.81 9.89
C ILE A 356 -27.75 -32.76 8.70
N GLY A 357 -26.90 -31.74 8.65
CA GLY A 357 -25.93 -31.55 7.57
C GLY A 357 -24.82 -32.60 7.60
N GLN A 358 -24.40 -33.06 6.42
CA GLN A 358 -23.36 -34.09 6.27
C GLN A 358 -22.00 -33.70 6.85
N ASP A 359 -21.67 -32.42 6.92
CA ASP A 359 -20.42 -31.92 7.49
C ASP A 359 -20.61 -31.40 8.94
N TRP A 360 -21.82 -31.47 9.51
CA TRP A 360 -22.10 -30.95 10.86
C TRP A 360 -21.20 -31.58 11.93
N TYR A 361 -20.94 -32.89 11.85
CA TYR A 361 -20.08 -33.58 12.82
C TYR A 361 -18.64 -33.04 12.84
N LYS A 362 -18.17 -32.42 11.74
CA LYS A 362 -16.83 -31.82 11.63
C LYS A 362 -16.70 -30.49 12.37
N ILE A 363 -17.83 -29.87 12.70
CA ILE A 363 -17.91 -28.52 13.29
C ILE A 363 -18.72 -28.49 14.59
N ALA A 364 -19.31 -29.60 14.99
CA ALA A 364 -20.19 -29.67 16.15
C ALA A 364 -19.47 -29.37 17.48
N HIS A 365 -18.14 -29.50 17.52
CA HIS A 365 -17.31 -29.16 18.68
C HIS A 365 -17.03 -27.66 18.83
N ILE A 366 -17.33 -26.86 17.81
CA ILE A 366 -17.05 -25.42 17.78
C ILE A 366 -18.17 -24.68 18.56
N PRO A 367 -17.84 -23.87 19.58
CA PRO A 367 -18.82 -23.12 20.37
C PRO A 367 -19.67 -22.14 19.55
N ASP A 368 -19.03 -21.30 18.73
CA ASP A 368 -19.69 -20.23 17.98
C ASP A 368 -19.72 -20.55 16.49
N VAL A 369 -20.81 -21.20 16.04
CA VAL A 369 -21.05 -21.51 14.63
C VAL A 369 -22.14 -20.60 14.06
N PHE A 370 -21.76 -19.77 13.09
CA PHE A 370 -22.69 -18.93 12.33
C PHE A 370 -22.75 -19.40 10.88
N ILE A 371 -23.94 -19.80 10.42
CA ILE A 371 -24.18 -20.25 9.05
C ILE A 371 -25.32 -19.43 8.47
N ARG A 372 -25.04 -18.72 7.38
CA ARG A 372 -26.02 -17.94 6.63
C ARG A 372 -25.79 -18.13 5.14
N ASN A 373 -26.87 -18.31 4.39
CA ASN A 373 -26.82 -18.33 2.93
C ASN A 373 -27.47 -17.09 2.32
#